data_AF-R7SGE7-F1
#
_entry.id   AF-R7SGE7-F1
#
_cell.length_a   1.000
_cell.length_b   1.000
_cell.length_c   1.000
_cell.angle_alpha   90.00
_cell.angle_beta   90.00
_cell.angle_gamma   90.00
#
_symmetry.space_group_name_H-M   'P 1'
#
loop_
_entity.id
_entity.type
_entity.pdbx_description
1 polymer ?
#
loop_
_entity_poly.entity_id
_entity_poly.type
_entity_poly.pdbx_seq_one_letter_code
_entity_poly.pdbx_strand_id
1 'polypeptide(L)'
;MSNSDSDSGSASDSSSSPAPPLPTTVLSTATEDRSTTPSPSQDRKATLSPAQYRFCVSTVRKLCKLKDATPFLNPVDLVAFNIPHYPSIVKHPVDSAILYCKLVASNPV
;
A
#
# COMPACT_ATOMS: atom_id res chain seq x y z
N MET A 1 37.00 13.34 65.41
CA MET A 1 35.56 13.14 65.19
C MET A 1 35.43 11.99 64.22
N SER A 2 35.03 10.83 64.74
CA SER A 2 34.65 9.66 63.96
C SER A 2 33.37 9.91 63.18
N ASN A 3 33.20 9.12 62.13
CA ASN A 3 31.99 8.46 61.61
C ASN A 3 31.93 8.66 60.09
N SER A 4 31.57 7.70 59.26
CA SER A 4 31.41 6.25 59.30
C SER A 4 31.12 5.87 57.85
N ASP A 5 31.74 4.82 57.34
CA ASP A 5 31.32 4.17 56.10
C ASP A 5 29.89 3.60 56.25
N SER A 6 29.07 3.75 55.21
CA SER A 6 27.87 2.93 55.02
C SER A 6 27.59 2.75 53.52
N ASP A 7 27.69 1.49 53.13
CA ASP A 7 27.37 0.88 51.85
C ASP A 7 25.87 0.88 51.56
N SER A 8 25.48 1.12 50.31
CA SER A 8 24.37 0.40 49.68
C SER A 8 24.30 0.70 48.19
N GLY A 9 24.37 -0.37 47.41
CA GLY A 9 24.26 -0.32 45.97
C GLY A 9 22.84 -0.31 45.43
N SER A 10 22.81 -0.69 44.16
CA SER A 10 21.68 -1.14 43.34
C SER A 10 21.16 -0.15 42.30
N ALA A 11 21.08 -0.72 41.10
CA ALA A 11 20.77 -0.15 39.82
C ALA A 11 19.26 0.07 39.60
N SER A 12 18.98 0.79 38.50
CA SER A 12 17.74 0.80 37.69
C SER A 12 16.47 1.28 38.42
N ASP A 13 15.61 2.13 37.86
CA ASP A 13 15.09 2.15 36.50
C ASP A 13 14.30 3.46 36.27
N SER A 14 14.17 3.86 35.00
CA SER A 14 13.06 4.59 34.39
C SER A 14 12.57 5.94 34.94
N SER A 15 12.71 7.00 34.13
CA SER A 15 11.53 7.78 33.69
C SER A 15 11.85 8.88 32.66
N SER A 16 10.97 8.93 31.66
CA SER A 16 10.62 10.09 30.84
C SER A 16 11.65 10.64 29.83
N SER A 17 11.36 10.33 28.57
CA SER A 17 11.78 11.11 27.41
C SER A 17 11.17 12.52 27.45
N PRO A 18 11.93 13.58 27.15
CA PRO A 18 11.39 14.79 26.54
C PRO A 18 11.83 14.87 25.08
N ALA A 19 10.85 15.04 24.20
CA ALA A 19 11.05 15.23 22.76
C ALA A 19 11.89 16.49 22.45
N PRO A 20 12.78 16.47 21.43
CA PRO A 20 13.41 17.68 20.92
C PRO A 20 12.44 18.48 20.03
N PRO A 21 12.51 19.82 20.03
CA PRO A 21 11.62 20.68 19.25
C PRO A 21 11.95 20.61 17.75
N LEU A 22 10.89 20.65 16.94
CA LEU A 22 10.92 20.69 15.48
C LEU A 22 11.70 21.91 14.96
N PRO A 23 12.61 21.75 13.97
CA PRO A 23 13.12 22.88 13.21
C PRO A 23 12.12 23.30 12.12
N THR A 24 11.74 24.56 12.18
CA THR A 24 11.01 25.36 11.17
C THR A 24 11.79 25.48 9.86
N THR A 25 11.08 25.81 8.76
CA THR A 25 11.57 26.35 7.44
C THR A 25 11.74 25.24 6.39
N VAL A 26 11.06 25.17 5.23
CA VAL A 26 10.57 26.17 4.26
C VAL A 26 9.35 25.66 3.47
N LEU A 27 8.52 26.62 3.06
CA LEU A 27 7.58 26.59 1.94
C LEU A 27 8.20 25.97 0.67
N SER A 28 7.62 24.86 0.20
CA SER A 28 7.76 24.40 -1.18
C SER A 28 6.42 23.85 -1.64
N THR A 29 5.68 24.72 -2.33
CA THR A 29 4.72 24.42 -3.41
C THR A 29 4.47 22.93 -3.64
N ALA A 30 3.46 22.38 -2.97
CA ALA A 30 2.75 21.22 -3.49
C ALA A 30 1.98 21.71 -4.73
N THR A 31 2.69 21.80 -5.85
CA THR A 31 2.06 21.75 -7.16
C THR A 31 1.32 20.43 -7.18
N GLU A 32 0.00 20.54 -7.05
CA GLU A 32 -0.96 19.53 -7.44
C GLU A 32 -0.67 19.12 -8.88
N ASP A 33 0.26 18.18 -9.08
CA ASP A 33 0.26 17.37 -10.29
C ASP A 33 -0.69 16.21 -10.04
N ARG A 34 -1.96 16.58 -9.87
CA ARG A 34 -3.05 15.76 -10.38
C ARG A 34 -2.82 15.71 -11.87
N SER A 35 -1.94 14.80 -12.29
CA SER A 35 -1.75 14.42 -13.69
C SER A 35 -3.03 13.74 -14.14
N THR A 36 -4.01 14.60 -14.38
CA THR A 36 -5.21 14.40 -15.16
C THR A 36 -4.74 14.49 -16.60
N THR A 37 -3.92 13.52 -17.03
CA THR A 37 -3.65 13.37 -18.45
C THR A 37 -4.80 12.56 -19.06
N PRO A 38 -5.31 13.04 -20.20
CA PRO A 38 -6.64 12.73 -20.68
C PRO A 38 -6.72 11.25 -21.00
N SER A 39 -7.78 10.60 -20.51
CA SER A 39 -8.26 9.36 -21.08
C SER A 39 -8.34 9.56 -22.60
N PRO A 40 -7.48 8.92 -23.41
CA PRO A 40 -7.83 8.80 -24.80
C PRO A 40 -9.08 7.94 -24.78
N SER A 41 -10.18 8.51 -25.26
CA SER A 41 -11.37 7.82 -25.72
C SER A 41 -10.94 6.84 -26.81
N GLN A 42 -10.19 5.80 -26.45
CA GLN A 42 -9.99 4.65 -27.28
C GLN A 42 -11.38 4.03 -27.27
N ASP A 43 -12.05 4.08 -28.42
CA ASP A 43 -13.15 3.18 -28.74
C ASP A 43 -12.68 1.78 -28.40
N ARG A 44 -12.93 1.35 -27.16
CA ARG A 44 -12.51 0.04 -26.67
C ARG A 44 -13.47 -0.94 -27.31
N LYS A 45 -13.22 -1.27 -28.57
CA LYS A 45 -13.80 -2.47 -29.19
C LYS A 45 -13.54 -3.61 -28.22
N ALA A 46 -14.62 -4.21 -27.73
CA ALA A 46 -14.50 -5.27 -26.76
C ALA A 46 -13.65 -6.39 -27.38
N THR A 47 -12.52 -6.67 -26.75
CA THR A 47 -11.52 -7.64 -27.24
C THR A 47 -11.94 -9.07 -26.96
N LEU A 48 -12.92 -9.28 -26.07
CA LEU A 48 -13.42 -10.58 -25.66
C LEU A 48 -14.78 -10.85 -26.30
N SER A 49 -15.01 -12.09 -26.73
CA SER A 49 -16.35 -12.55 -27.03
C SER A 49 -17.20 -12.64 -25.75
N PRO A 50 -18.54 -12.60 -25.83
CA PRO A 50 -19.40 -12.75 -24.66
C PRO A 50 -19.14 -14.04 -23.86
N ALA A 51 -18.80 -15.15 -24.53
CA ALA A 51 -18.46 -16.40 -23.88
C ALA A 51 -17.13 -16.30 -23.11
N GLN A 52 -16.10 -15.68 -23.71
CA GLN A 52 -14.81 -15.44 -23.07
C GLN A 52 -14.95 -14.52 -21.87
N TYR A 53 -15.72 -13.43 -21.99
CA TYR A 53 -16.00 -12.53 -20.88
C TYR A 53 -16.63 -13.28 -19.69
N ARG A 54 -17.71 -14.04 -19.92
CA ARG A 54 -18.37 -14.81 -18.85
C ARG A 54 -17.42 -15.82 -18.20
N PHE A 55 -16.60 -16.49 -19.01
CA PHE A 55 -15.59 -17.42 -18.50
C PHE A 55 -14.58 -16.70 -17.61
N CYS A 56 -13.95 -15.63 -18.09
CA CYS A 56 -12.99 -14.82 -17.34
C CYS A 56 -13.58 -14.31 -16.03
N VAL A 57 -14.81 -13.78 -16.05
CA VAL A 57 -15.48 -13.27 -14.84
C VAL A 57 -15.71 -14.39 -13.82
N SER A 58 -16.04 -15.59 -14.27
CA SER A 58 -16.18 -16.75 -13.38
C SER A 58 -14.83 -17.21 -12.81
N THR A 59 -13.78 -17.19 -13.62
CA THR A 59 -12.43 -17.62 -13.24
C THR A 59 -11.82 -16.65 -12.24
N VAL A 60 -11.87 -15.35 -12.49
CA VAL A 60 -11.38 -14.32 -11.55
C VAL A 60 -12.09 -14.43 -10.20
N ARG A 61 -13.41 -14.65 -10.20
CA ARG A 61 -14.18 -14.87 -8.96
C ARG A 61 -13.74 -16.15 -8.21
N LYS A 62 -13.39 -17.22 -8.91
CA LYS A 62 -12.86 -18.44 -8.28
C LYS A 62 -11.47 -18.19 -7.69
N LEU A 63 -10.59 -17.50 -8.42
CA LEU A 63 -9.25 -17.16 -7.96
C LEU A 63 -9.30 -16.32 -6.67
N CYS A 64 -10.20 -15.34 -6.59
CA CYS A 64 -10.36 -14.51 -5.38
C CYS A 64 -10.86 -15.29 -4.14
N LYS A 65 -11.43 -16.49 -4.32
CA LYS A 65 -11.95 -17.33 -3.23
C LYS A 65 -10.94 -18.36 -2.72
N LEU A 66 -9.78 -18.50 -3.37
CA LEU A 66 -8.74 -19.41 -2.90
C LEU A 66 -8.15 -18.89 -1.58
N LYS A 67 -7.70 -19.81 -0.73
CA LYS A 67 -7.07 -19.46 0.56
C LYS A 67 -5.83 -18.59 0.35
N ASP A 68 -5.09 -18.87 -0.72
CA ASP A 68 -3.85 -18.20 -1.09
C ASP A 68 -4.10 -16.89 -1.85
N ALA A 69 -5.37 -16.50 -2.05
CA ALA A 69 -5.72 -15.26 -2.75
C ALA A 69 -5.55 -14.01 -1.87
N THR A 70 -5.53 -14.19 -0.55
CA THR A 70 -5.49 -13.12 0.46
C THR A 70 -4.51 -11.97 0.13
N PRO A 71 -3.22 -12.20 -0.22
CA PRO A 71 -2.28 -11.13 -0.52
C PRO A 71 -2.57 -10.37 -1.83
N PHE A 72 -3.48 -10.87 -2.67
CA PHE A 72 -3.83 -10.28 -3.97
C PHE A 72 -5.20 -9.61 -3.98
N LEU A 73 -5.98 -9.67 -2.89
CA LEU A 73 -7.32 -9.09 -2.84
C LEU A 73 -7.29 -7.56 -2.81
N ASN A 74 -6.26 -7.02 -2.18
CA ASN A 74 -6.06 -5.59 -1.96
C ASN A 74 -4.69 -5.16 -2.51
N PRO A 75 -4.49 -3.85 -2.76
CA PRO A 75 -3.18 -3.31 -3.05
C PRO A 75 -2.14 -3.70 -1.99
N VAL A 76 -0.88 -3.81 -2.40
CA VAL A 76 0.24 -4.10 -1.49
C VAL A 76 0.48 -2.90 -0.56
N ASP A 77 0.38 -3.14 0.75
CA ASP A 77 0.67 -2.13 1.76
C ASP A 77 2.18 -2.04 2.04
N LEU A 78 2.79 -0.95 1.60
CA LEU A 78 4.23 -0.74 1.70
C LEU A 78 4.72 -0.57 3.15
N VAL A 79 3.87 -0.01 4.01
CA VAL A 79 4.22 0.33 5.40
C VAL A 79 4.04 -0.90 6.27
N ALA A 80 2.90 -1.58 6.14
CA ALA A 80 2.62 -2.79 6.93
C ALA A 80 3.64 -3.92 6.66
N PHE A 81 4.14 -4.02 5.43
CA PHE A 81 5.15 -5.00 5.05
C PHE A 81 6.59 -4.47 5.10
N ASN A 82 6.78 -3.20 5.43
CA ASN A 82 8.10 -2.57 5.59
C ASN A 82 9.00 -2.72 4.35
N ILE A 83 8.42 -2.55 3.16
CA ILE A 83 9.06 -2.73 1.84
C ILE A 83 9.10 -1.41 1.03
N PRO A 84 9.89 -0.41 1.47
CA PRO A 84 9.91 0.90 0.82
C PRO A 84 10.40 0.89 -0.63
N HIS A 85 11.13 -0.15 -1.03
CA HIS A 85 11.71 -0.27 -2.37
C HIS A 85 10.74 -0.92 -3.37
N TYR A 86 9.56 -1.36 -2.94
CA TYR A 86 8.60 -2.04 -3.81
C TYR A 86 8.22 -1.23 -5.08
N PRO A 87 7.95 0.09 -5.04
CA PRO A 87 7.62 0.86 -6.25
C PRO A 87 8.80 1.04 -7.22
N SER A 88 10.04 0.84 -6.75
CA SER A 88 11.20 0.91 -7.63
C SER A 88 11.30 -0.32 -8.54
N ILE A 89 10.75 -1.46 -8.11
CA ILE A 89 10.78 -2.74 -8.82
C ILE A 89 9.46 -2.99 -9.54
N VAL A 90 8.33 -2.84 -8.85
CA VAL A 90 6.99 -3.09 -9.40
C VAL A 90 6.36 -1.77 -9.84
N LYS A 91 6.46 -1.46 -11.14
CA LYS A 91 6.00 -0.18 -11.72
C LYS A 91 4.50 -0.07 -11.90
N HIS A 92 3.84 -1.20 -12.11
CA HIS A 92 2.40 -1.27 -12.37
C HIS A 92 1.79 -2.33 -11.45
N PRO A 93 1.54 -1.99 -10.17
CA PRO A 93 0.89 -2.92 -9.25
C PRO A 93 -0.52 -3.24 -9.76
N VAL A 94 -0.89 -4.51 -9.66
CA VAL A 94 -2.25 -4.98 -10.00
C VAL A 94 -2.69 -5.93 -8.91
N ASP A 95 -3.78 -5.57 -8.23
CA ASP A 95 -4.53 -6.45 -7.35
C ASP A 95 -5.77 -7.03 -8.06
N SER A 96 -6.44 -7.96 -7.40
CA SER A 96 -7.62 -8.67 -7.91
C SER A 96 -8.82 -7.75 -8.08
N ALA A 97 -8.94 -6.68 -7.30
CA ALA A 97 -10.01 -5.69 -7.44
C ALA A 97 -9.81 -4.86 -8.71
N ILE A 98 -8.59 -4.38 -8.98
CA ILE A 98 -8.22 -3.69 -10.22
C ILE A 98 -8.46 -4.61 -11.43
N LEU A 99 -8.03 -5.87 -11.35
CA LEU A 99 -8.27 -6.85 -12.41
C LEU A 99 -9.76 -7.03 -12.69
N TYR A 100 -10.57 -7.19 -11.66
CA TYR A 100 -12.02 -7.36 -11.79
C TYR A 100 -12.67 -6.12 -12.39
N CYS A 101 -12.34 -4.92 -11.90
CA CYS A 101 -12.84 -3.66 -12.44
C CYS A 101 -12.51 -3.49 -13.93
N LYS A 102 -11.27 -3.78 -14.33
CA LYS A 102 -10.87 -3.72 -15.75
C LYS A 102 -11.61 -4.74 -16.61
N LEU A 103 -11.85 -5.93 -16.08
CA LEU A 103 -12.60 -6.96 -16.77
C LEU A 103 -14.06 -6.54 -16.96
N VAL A 104 -14.73 -6.06 -15.92
CA VAL A 104 -16.12 -5.56 -15.98
C VAL A 104 -16.26 -4.38 -16.94
N ALA A 105 -15.30 -3.46 -16.95
CA ALA A 105 -15.27 -2.36 -17.92
C ALA A 105 -15.10 -2.82 -19.38
N SER A 106 -14.59 -4.05 -19.59
CA SER A 106 -14.41 -4.66 -20.91
C SER A 106 -15.59 -5.54 -21.34
N ASN A 107 -16.78 -5.37 -20.73
CA ASN A 107 -17.97 -6.13 -21.08
C ASN A 107 -18.34 -5.94 -22.57
N PRO A 108 -18.31 -6.99 -23.40
CA PRO A 108 -18.80 -6.93 -24.77
C PRO A 108 -20.32 -6.86 -24.74
N VAL A 109 -20.86 -5.63 -24.76
CA VAL A 109 -22.29 -5.36 -25.02
C VAL A 109 -22.63 -5.62 -26.47
#